data_AF-A0A9X4MRL0-F1
#
_entry.id   AF-A0A9X4MRL0-F1
#
_cell.length_a   1.000
_cell.length_b   1.000
_cell.length_c   1.000
_cell.angle_alpha   90.00
_cell.angle_beta   90.00
_cell.angle_gamma   90.00
#
_symmetry.space_group_name_H-M   'P 1'
#
loop_
_entity.id
_entity.type
_entity.pdbx_description
1 polymer ?
#
loop_
_entity_poly.entity_id
_entity_poly.type
_entity_poly.pdbx_seq_one_letter_code
_entity_poly.pdbx_strand_id
1 'polypeptide(L)'
;MTKKIAKWEKDGFVLQSFQAGFAEKYYEDCFTKPSVEIDRLTGSSGTYKKEDVVSYYNRIVTDPDRFDFIMIAPDGTFIGESVINELD
;
A
#
# COMPACT_ATOMS: atom_id res chain seq x y z
N MET A 1 15.32 -7.54 -11.77
CA MET A 1 14.35 -7.33 -12.86
C MET A 1 13.57 -6.05 -12.57
N THR A 2 13.18 -5.27 -13.57
CA THR A 2 12.34 -4.08 -13.33
C THR A 2 10.89 -4.53 -13.13
N LYS A 3 10.28 -4.20 -11.98
CA LYS A 3 8.86 -4.49 -11.75
C LYS A 3 8.02 -3.83 -12.83
N LYS A 4 7.17 -4.61 -13.50
CA LYS A 4 6.21 -4.05 -14.44
C LYS A 4 5.09 -3.38 -13.64
N ILE A 5 4.83 -2.12 -13.93
CA ILE A 5 3.70 -1.39 -13.36
C ILE A 5 2.42 -1.98 -13.98
N ALA A 6 1.51 -2.44 -13.13
CA ALA A 6 0.19 -2.89 -13.53
C ALA A 6 -0.90 -2.00 -12.93
N LYS A 7 -2.02 -1.89 -13.65
CA LYS A 7 -3.17 -1.09 -13.26
C LYS A 7 -4.44 -1.72 -13.80
N TRP A 8 -5.45 -1.84 -12.94
CA TRP A 8 -6.80 -2.30 -13.27
C TRP A 8 -7.82 -1.33 -12.71
N GLU A 9 -8.97 -1.23 -13.38
CA GLU A 9 -10.07 -0.35 -13.00
C GLU A 9 -11.38 -1.12 -12.98
N LYS A 10 -12.23 -0.84 -11.99
CA LYS A 10 -13.58 -1.38 -11.87
C LYS A 10 -14.45 -0.39 -11.11
N ASP A 11 -15.56 0.04 -11.70
CA ASP A 11 -16.55 0.92 -11.07
C ASP A 11 -15.95 2.21 -10.47
N GLY A 12 -14.92 2.77 -11.11
CA GLY A 12 -14.18 3.95 -10.64
C GLY A 12 -13.11 3.67 -9.58
N PHE A 13 -13.02 2.45 -9.07
CA PHE A 13 -11.92 2.02 -8.22
C PHE A 13 -10.74 1.56 -9.07
N VAL A 14 -9.53 1.83 -8.58
CA VAL A 14 -8.28 1.45 -9.25
C VAL A 14 -7.47 0.54 -8.33
N LEU A 15 -6.99 -0.59 -8.86
CA LEU A 15 -5.91 -1.36 -8.25
C LEU A 15 -4.64 -1.10 -9.07
N GLN A 16 -3.58 -0.57 -8.46
CA GLN A 16 -2.33 -0.30 -9.17
C GLN A 16 -1.11 -0.73 -8.38
N SER A 17 -0.02 -1.09 -9.06
CA SER A 17 1.26 -1.35 -8.40
C SER A 17 1.70 -0.14 -7.57
N PHE A 18 2.34 -0.40 -6.43
CA PHE A 18 3.00 0.66 -5.66
C PHE A 18 4.06 1.36 -6.53
N GLN A 19 4.20 2.66 -6.35
CA GLN A 19 5.08 3.51 -7.17
C GLN A 19 5.91 4.43 -6.28
N ALA A 20 7.14 4.70 -6.69
CA ALA A 20 7.98 5.67 -6.00
C ALA A 20 7.30 7.05 -5.96
N GLY A 21 7.48 7.79 -4.86
CA GLY A 21 6.91 9.12 -4.67
C GLY A 21 5.54 9.16 -3.98
N PHE A 22 4.93 8.02 -3.66
CA PHE A 22 3.63 7.96 -2.98
C PHE A 22 3.69 7.58 -1.50
N ALA A 23 4.89 7.45 -0.92
CA ALA A 23 5.07 7.01 0.47
C ALA A 23 4.35 7.92 1.48
N GLU A 24 4.42 9.24 1.28
CA GLU A 24 3.77 10.24 2.12
C GLU A 24 2.25 10.10 2.09
N LYS A 25 1.67 10.02 0.88
CA LYS A 25 0.23 9.81 0.69
C LYS A 25 -0.24 8.49 1.30
N TYR A 26 0.55 7.44 1.16
CA TYR A 26 0.26 6.14 1.77
C TYR A 26 0.16 6.23 3.30
N TYR A 27 1.10 6.94 3.94
CA TYR A 27 0.99 7.21 5.38
C TYR A 27 -0.27 8.00 5.71
N GLU A 28 -0.51 9.11 5.01
CA GLU A 28 -1.64 10.01 5.27
C GLU A 28 -2.98 9.31 5.14
N ASP A 29 -3.18 8.53 4.09
CA ASP A 29 -4.47 7.90 3.81
C ASP A 29 -4.69 6.62 4.64
N CYS A 30 -3.65 5.81 4.86
CA CYS A 30 -3.80 4.47 5.45
C CYS A 30 -3.52 4.42 6.97
N PHE A 31 -2.74 5.35 7.53
CA PHE A 31 -2.24 5.23 8.91
C PHE A 31 -2.67 6.36 9.86
N THR A 32 -3.29 7.43 9.35
CA THR A 32 -3.77 8.55 10.20
C THR A 32 -5.15 8.32 10.82
N LYS A 33 -5.84 7.24 10.42
CA LYS A 33 -7.17 6.86 10.90
C LYS A 33 -7.10 5.47 11.54
N PRO A 34 -6.83 5.37 12.86
CA PRO A 34 -6.73 4.10 13.55
C PRO A 34 -8.04 3.31 13.48
N SER A 35 -7.95 2.00 13.31
CA SER A 35 -9.09 1.09 13.33
C SER A 35 -8.70 -0.23 13.94
N VAL A 36 -9.22 -0.50 15.15
CA VAL A 36 -8.95 -1.72 15.92
C VAL A 36 -9.28 -2.99 15.11
N GLU A 37 -10.32 -2.94 14.29
CA GLU A 37 -10.70 -4.05 13.43
C GLU A 37 -9.67 -4.28 12.32
N ILE A 38 -9.23 -3.23 11.63
CA ILE A 38 -8.18 -3.32 10.61
C ILE A 38 -6.89 -3.83 11.25
N ASP A 39 -6.53 -3.32 12.41
CA ASP A 39 -5.31 -3.73 13.11
C ASP A 39 -5.33 -5.22 13.44
N ARG A 40 -6.47 -5.71 13.95
CA ARG A 40 -6.67 -7.12 14.25
C ARG A 40 -6.62 -8.00 12.99
N LEU A 41 -7.28 -7.57 11.91
CA LEU A 41 -7.38 -8.36 10.67
C LEU A 41 -6.07 -8.40 9.88
N THR A 42 -5.24 -7.37 10.02
CA THR A 42 -3.94 -7.27 9.32
C THR A 42 -2.75 -7.66 10.20
N GLY A 43 -2.97 -7.97 11.49
CA GLY A 43 -1.89 -8.27 12.43
C GLY A 43 -0.99 -7.06 12.73
N SER A 44 -1.53 -5.85 12.55
CA SER A 44 -0.84 -4.59 12.74
C SER A 44 -0.77 -4.20 14.23
N SER A 45 0.23 -3.40 14.59
CA SER A 45 0.33 -2.77 15.92
C SER A 45 -0.59 -1.57 16.10
N GLY A 46 -1.25 -1.09 15.04
CA GLY A 46 -2.16 0.07 15.05
C GLY A 46 -1.51 1.43 15.29
N THR A 47 -0.22 1.46 15.61
CA THR A 47 0.55 2.69 15.80
C THR A 47 1.92 2.53 15.15
N TYR A 48 2.20 3.41 14.18
CA TYR A 48 3.49 3.49 13.50
C TYR A 48 3.94 4.94 13.44
N LYS A 49 5.24 5.15 13.53
CA LYS A 49 5.82 6.45 13.22
C LYS A 49 5.78 6.65 11.72
N LYS A 50 5.57 7.90 11.30
CA LYS A 50 5.54 8.28 9.88
C LYS A 50 6.80 7.83 9.15
N GLU A 51 7.96 8.02 9.79
CA GLU A 51 9.26 7.69 9.22
C GLU A 51 9.41 6.19 8.95
N ASP A 52 8.87 5.35 9.83
CA ASP A 52 8.90 3.89 9.69
C ASP A 52 8.03 3.44 8.51
N VAL A 53 6.83 4.01 8.37
CA VAL A 53 5.91 3.72 7.25
C VAL A 53 6.51 4.16 5.92
N VAL A 54 7.06 5.38 5.85
CA VAL A 54 7.69 5.91 4.64
C VAL A 54 8.92 5.08 4.25
N SER A 55 9.75 4.71 5.22
CA SER A 55 10.93 3.86 4.98
C SER A 55 10.53 2.47 4.49
N TYR A 56 9.50 1.87 5.10
CA TYR A 56 8.95 0.59 4.68
C TYR A 56 8.44 0.64 3.24
N TYR A 57 7.61 1.63 2.90
CA TYR A 57 7.05 1.80 1.56
C TYR A 57 8.15 1.89 0.48
N ASN A 58 9.14 2.76 0.70
CA ASN A 58 10.23 2.95 -0.25
C ASN A 58 11.05 1.68 -0.48
N ARG A 59 11.25 0.88 0.59
CA ARG A 59 11.92 -0.42 0.49
C ARG A 59 11.13 -1.39 -0.40
N ILE A 60 9.84 -1.59 -0.11
CA ILE A 60 9.02 -2.62 -0.80
C ILE A 60 8.74 -2.30 -2.27
N VAL A 61 8.67 -1.02 -2.65
CA VAL A 61 8.54 -0.60 -4.06
C VAL A 61 9.67 -1.18 -4.92
N THR A 62 10.88 -1.28 -4.35
CA THR A 62 12.08 -1.75 -5.06
C THR A 62 12.40 -3.23 -4.87
N ASP A 63 11.69 -3.92 -3.98
CA ASP A 63 11.98 -5.29 -3.55
C ASP A 63 11.53 -6.33 -4.59
N PRO A 64 12.43 -7.05 -5.29
CA PRO A 64 12.09 -7.87 -6.44
C PRO A 64 11.20 -9.09 -6.13
N ASP A 65 11.15 -9.54 -4.87
CA ASP A 65 10.54 -10.81 -4.49
C ASP A 65 9.07 -10.66 -4.04
N ARG A 66 8.54 -9.43 -4.11
CA ARG A 66 7.17 -9.08 -3.70
C ARG A 66 6.49 -8.15 -4.69
N PHE A 67 5.16 -8.19 -4.75
CA PHE A 67 4.38 -7.24 -5.53
C PHE A 67 3.24 -6.68 -4.69
N ASP A 68 3.36 -5.40 -4.34
CA ASP A 68 2.39 -4.66 -3.54
C ASP A 68 1.55 -3.77 -4.46
N PHE A 69 0.23 -3.79 -4.28
CA PHE A 69 -0.75 -3.05 -5.05
C PHE A 69 -1.61 -2.21 -4.13
N ILE A 70 -1.85 -0.95 -4.49
CA ILE A 70 -2.71 -0.03 -3.75
C ILE A 70 -4.10 0.01 -4.40
N MET A 71 -5.12 -0.02 -3.56
CA MET A 71 -6.50 0.20 -3.95
C MET A 71 -6.86 1.67 -3.75
N ILE A 72 -7.36 2.31 -4.80
CA ILE A 72 -7.67 3.73 -4.87
C ILE A 72 -9.15 3.89 -5.13
N ALA A 73 -9.82 4.67 -4.28
CA ALA A 73 -11.22 5.04 -4.46
C ALA A 73 -11.38 6.06 -5.61
N PRO A 74 -12.61 6.26 -6.12
CA PRO A 74 -12.88 7.25 -7.18
C PRO A 74 -12.45 8.68 -6.85
N ASP A 75 -12.36 9.05 -5.56
CA ASP A 75 -11.90 10.35 -5.08
C ASP A 75 -10.36 10.46 -4.98
N GLY A 76 -9.64 9.40 -5.31
CA GLY A 76 -8.18 9.34 -5.24
C GLY A 76 -7.62 8.97 -3.87
N THR A 77 -8.46 8.66 -2.88
CA THR A 77 -8.01 8.18 -1.57
C THR A 77 -7.50 6.74 -1.67
N PHE A 78 -6.37 6.47 -1.02
CA PHE A 78 -5.89 5.10 -0.84
C PHE A 78 -6.72 4.44 0.28
N ILE A 79 -7.36 3.33 -0.04
CA ILE A 79 -8.36 2.70 0.84
C ILE A 79 -7.97 1.28 1.26
N GLY A 80 -6.80 0.81 0.84
CA GLY A 80 -6.28 -0.50 1.21
C GLY A 80 -5.24 -0.98 0.21
N GLU A 81 -4.76 -2.19 0.43
CA GLU A 81 -3.72 -2.81 -0.38
C GLU A 81 -3.97 -4.30 -0.60
N SER A 82 -3.35 -4.83 -1.64
CA SER A 82 -3.25 -6.26 -1.91
C SER A 82 -1.80 -6.58 -2.21
N VAL A 83 -1.29 -7.67 -1.64
CA VAL A 83 0.12 -8.00 -1.73
C VAL A 83 0.29 -9.45 -2.17
N ILE A 84 1.14 -9.65 -3.17
CA ILE A 84 1.75 -10.93 -3.48
C ILE A 84 3.05 -10.98 -2.67
N ASN A 85 2.99 -11.63 -1.51
CA ASN A 85 4.05 -11.58 -0.50
C ASN A 85 5.27 -12.43 -0.87
N GLU A 86 5.06 -13.50 -1.63
CA GLU A 86 6.07 -14.49 -1.99
C GLU A 86 5.71 -15.10 -3.36
N LEU A 87 6.75 -15.31 -4.18
CA LEU A 87 6.68 -15.95 -5.48
C LEU A 87 7.61 -17.16 -5.43
N ASP A 88 7.06 -18.33 -5.12
CA ASP A 88 7.76 -19.63 -5.21
C ASP A 88 8.10 -20.00 -6.67
#